data_AF-A0A9W9ZL80-F1
#
_entry.id   AF-A0A9W9ZL80-F1
#
_cell.length_a   1.000
_cell.length_b   1.000
_cell.length_c   1.000
_cell.angle_alpha   90.00
_cell.angle_beta   90.00
_cell.angle_gamma   90.00
#
_symmetry.space_group_name_H-M   'P 1'
#
loop_
_entity.id
_entity.type
_entity.pdbx_description
1 polymer ?
#
loop_
_entity_poly.entity_id
_entity_poly.type
_entity_poly.pdbx_seq_one_letter_code
_entity_poly.pdbx_strand_id
1 'polypeptide(L)'
;MSSTDHEERRQITYSLKEAKLQYLSPILLSQAGPTINLQYYFHFSWIWIVILSVHKEVFGYEECSIKFTRVGCYRDSLINPRPIPELIMTDRDPTSDVYSGKKVEWKNWNEYLPDLVCRCAKKTRDKGYNVFGLQFYGECWSDFDSEDTYFRDGPSKECVTHDHHLCGSQERFCVGKKETNFVYALNGAITTPRPPIITRPSTKPTLKRCLKVCSRCPFMCPQLQQPAEYQSPVRYPYAGCPAICSNICVSGGMADVTCQEDYTFH
;
A
#
# COMPACT_ATOMS: atom_id res chain seq x y z
N MET A 1 27.40 -2.95 -32.94
CA MET A 1 26.58 -1.75 -32.68
C MET A 1 26.83 -1.31 -31.24
N SER A 2 28.06 -0.93 -30.93
CA SER A 2 28.65 0.43 -30.94
C SER A 2 28.04 1.35 -29.89
N SER A 3 28.81 1.51 -28.81
CA SER A 3 28.66 2.32 -27.61
C SER A 3 28.65 3.85 -27.83
N THR A 4 28.30 4.31 -29.03
CA THR A 4 28.40 5.72 -29.44
C THR A 4 27.06 6.47 -29.37
N ASP A 5 25.92 5.77 -29.31
CA ASP A 5 24.58 6.37 -29.38
C ASP A 5 24.00 6.78 -28.00
N HIS A 6 24.64 6.36 -26.91
CA HIS A 6 24.20 6.66 -25.53
C HIS A 6 24.93 7.85 -24.88
N GLU A 7 26.07 8.25 -25.45
CA GLU A 7 26.89 9.40 -25.00
C GLU A 7 26.37 10.71 -25.61
N GLU A 8 25.94 10.68 -26.88
CA GLU A 8 25.43 11.85 -27.62
C GLU A 8 24.13 12.39 -27.03
N ARG A 9 23.24 11.48 -26.60
CA ARG A 9 21.98 11.83 -25.92
C ARG A 9 22.19 12.49 -24.55
N ARG A 10 23.29 12.19 -23.87
CA ARG A 10 23.65 12.76 -22.55
C ARG A 10 24.12 14.21 -22.65
N GLN A 11 24.86 14.57 -23.71
CA GLN A 11 25.30 15.95 -23.94
C GLN A 11 24.14 16.91 -24.27
N ILE A 12 23.14 16.45 -25.03
CA ILE A 12 21.98 17.28 -25.40
C ILE A 12 21.16 17.67 -24.15
N THR A 13 20.99 16.75 -23.18
CA THR A 13 20.29 17.03 -21.92
C THR A 13 21.05 17.92 -20.93
N TYR A 14 22.38 17.96 -20.97
CA TYR A 14 23.18 18.83 -20.09
C TYR A 14 23.15 20.29 -20.57
N SER A 15 23.15 20.56 -21.88
CA SER A 15 23.09 21.91 -22.45
C SER A 15 21.77 22.63 -22.16
N LEU A 16 20.65 21.91 -22.09
CA LEU A 16 19.33 22.48 -21.80
C LEU A 16 19.12 22.87 -20.31
N LYS A 17 19.93 22.34 -19.38
CA LYS A 17 19.83 22.68 -17.95
C LYS A 17 20.53 24.00 -17.60
N GLU A 18 21.59 24.37 -18.31
CA GLU A 18 22.31 25.65 -18.11
C GLU A 18 21.57 26.84 -18.74
N ALA A 19 20.67 26.62 -19.70
CA ALA A 19 19.96 27.69 -20.40
C ALA A 19 18.78 28.32 -19.63
N LYS A 20 18.48 27.89 -18.38
CA LYS A 20 17.25 28.25 -17.67
C LYS A 20 17.41 29.05 -16.37
N LEU A 21 18.60 29.55 -16.04
CA LEU A 21 18.85 30.30 -14.79
C LEU A 21 19.26 31.76 -14.95
N GLN A 22 19.20 32.34 -16.16
CA GLN A 22 19.69 33.71 -16.38
C GLN A 22 18.60 34.77 -16.59
N TYR A 23 17.32 34.43 -16.43
CA TYR A 23 16.24 35.40 -16.57
C TYR A 23 15.30 35.33 -15.37
N LEU A 24 14.97 36.51 -14.82
CA LEU A 24 14.18 36.86 -13.61
C LEU A 24 15.10 37.14 -12.41
N SER A 25 15.29 38.36 -11.88
CA SER A 25 14.46 39.59 -11.73
C SER A 25 15.36 40.74 -11.12
N PRO A 26 14.94 41.97 -10.71
CA PRO A 26 14.08 43.04 -11.27
C PRO A 26 14.75 44.47 -11.38
N ILE A 27 14.20 45.30 -12.29
CA ILE A 27 13.90 46.76 -12.24
C ILE A 27 14.97 47.78 -11.72
N LEU A 28 15.42 48.74 -12.57
CA LEU A 28 15.03 50.17 -12.49
C LEU A 28 15.59 51.08 -13.63
N LEU A 29 14.61 51.71 -14.30
CA LEU A 29 14.56 53.07 -14.88
C LEU A 29 15.23 53.46 -16.20
N SER A 30 14.40 54.18 -16.97
CA SER A 30 14.68 55.09 -18.08
C SER A 30 15.09 54.37 -19.37
N GLN A 31 14.22 54.27 -20.39
CA GLN A 31 13.70 55.40 -21.16
C GLN A 31 12.31 55.11 -21.75
N ALA A 32 11.40 56.08 -21.67
CA ALA A 32 10.13 56.05 -22.38
C ALA A 32 10.29 56.60 -23.81
N GLY A 33 9.68 55.93 -24.79
CA GLY A 33 9.47 56.43 -26.16
C GLY A 33 8.63 55.44 -26.99
N PRO A 34 7.71 55.90 -27.87
CA PRO A 34 6.38 55.29 -28.00
C PRO A 34 6.15 54.46 -29.27
N THR A 35 4.96 53.84 -29.32
CA THR A 35 4.32 53.06 -30.41
C THR A 35 4.55 51.55 -30.42
N ILE A 36 4.08 50.87 -29.36
CA ILE A 36 3.82 49.43 -29.43
C ILE A 36 2.53 49.25 -30.24
N ASN A 37 2.65 48.70 -31.44
CA ASN A 37 1.59 48.55 -32.42
C ASN A 37 0.49 47.59 -31.89
N LEU A 38 -0.77 48.06 -31.81
CA LEU A 38 -1.91 47.30 -31.30
C LEU A 38 -2.20 46.02 -32.12
N GLN A 39 -1.70 45.94 -33.35
CA GLN A 39 -1.90 44.80 -34.25
C GLN A 39 -1.10 43.56 -33.80
N TYR A 40 -0.02 43.74 -33.03
CA TYR A 40 0.79 42.63 -32.51
C TYR A 40 0.07 41.89 -31.37
N TYR A 41 -0.67 42.58 -30.50
CA TYR A 41 -1.37 41.93 -29.37
C TYR A 41 -2.41 40.90 -29.82
N PHE A 42 -3.05 41.12 -30.97
CA PHE A 42 -4.03 40.19 -31.52
C PHE A 42 -3.41 38.93 -32.12
N HIS A 43 -2.15 38.92 -32.59
CA HIS A 43 -1.56 37.68 -33.11
C HIS A 43 -0.90 36.81 -32.02
N PHE A 44 -0.32 37.43 -30.99
CA PHE A 44 0.27 36.69 -29.87
C PHE A 44 -0.80 36.07 -28.96
N SER A 45 -1.96 36.71 -28.81
CA SER A 45 -3.07 36.17 -28.01
C SER A 45 -3.66 34.87 -28.59
N TRP A 46 -3.78 34.76 -29.92
CA TRP A 46 -4.28 33.54 -30.56
C TRP A 46 -3.27 32.39 -30.51
N ILE A 47 -1.97 32.70 -30.61
CA ILE A 47 -0.91 31.70 -30.41
C ILE A 47 -0.93 31.18 -28.97
N TRP A 48 -1.10 32.05 -27.97
CA TRP A 48 -1.27 31.64 -26.57
C TRP A 48 -2.56 30.84 -26.32
N ILE A 49 -3.67 31.19 -26.96
CA ILE A 49 -4.93 30.42 -26.89
C ILE A 49 -4.76 29.05 -27.54
N VAL A 50 -4.11 28.94 -28.70
CA VAL A 50 -3.82 27.66 -29.37
C VAL A 50 -2.84 26.82 -28.56
N ILE A 51 -1.80 27.42 -27.95
CA ILE A 51 -0.89 26.70 -27.04
C ILE A 51 -1.64 26.20 -25.79
N LEU A 52 -2.52 27.01 -25.19
CA LEU A 52 -3.37 26.59 -24.07
C LEU A 52 -4.37 25.48 -24.47
N SER A 53 -4.91 25.52 -25.68
CA SER A 53 -5.80 24.49 -26.23
C SER A 53 -5.05 23.17 -26.54
N VAL A 54 -3.80 23.25 -27.01
CA VAL A 54 -2.98 22.07 -27.32
C VAL A 54 -2.38 21.43 -26.06
N HIS A 55 -2.09 22.20 -25.00
CA HIS A 55 -1.63 21.64 -23.72
C HIS A 55 -2.70 20.83 -22.96
N LYS A 56 -3.99 21.02 -23.26
CA LYS A 56 -5.07 20.28 -22.61
C LYS A 56 -5.21 18.83 -23.06
N GLU A 57 -4.68 18.47 -24.22
CA GLU A 57 -4.87 17.15 -24.85
C GLU A 57 -3.69 16.18 -24.60
N VAL A 58 -2.52 16.66 -24.16
CA VAL A 58 -1.27 15.85 -24.15
C VAL A 58 -0.98 15.16 -22.82
N PHE A 59 -1.58 15.60 -21.71
CA PHE A 59 -1.38 14.97 -20.39
C PHE A 59 -2.70 14.39 -19.86
N GLY A 60 -3.25 13.43 -20.59
CA GLY A 60 -4.36 12.59 -20.15
C GLY A 60 -3.94 11.60 -19.07
N TYR A 61 -3.41 12.07 -17.95
CA TYR A 61 -3.38 11.27 -16.73
C TYR A 61 -4.66 11.58 -15.95
N GLU A 62 -5.67 10.72 -16.06
CA GLU A 62 -6.82 10.74 -15.17
C GLU A 62 -6.29 10.66 -13.73
N GLU A 63 -6.28 11.79 -13.02
CA GLU A 63 -5.83 11.83 -11.64
C GLU A 63 -6.66 10.83 -10.83
N CYS A 64 -5.98 10.03 -10.01
CA CYS A 64 -6.69 9.10 -9.16
C CYS A 64 -7.65 9.83 -8.21
N SER A 65 -8.94 9.51 -8.33
CA SER A 65 -10.00 10.04 -7.44
C SER A 65 -9.74 9.78 -5.95
N ILE A 66 -8.94 8.76 -5.62
CA ILE A 66 -8.56 8.44 -4.25
C ILE A 66 -7.32 9.24 -3.89
N LYS A 67 -7.41 10.02 -2.81
CA LYS A 67 -6.23 10.69 -2.26
C LYS A 67 -5.46 9.69 -1.39
N PHE A 68 -4.16 9.60 -1.59
CA PHE A 68 -3.26 8.76 -0.81
C PHE A 68 -1.87 9.41 -0.73
N THR A 69 -1.10 9.01 0.27
CA THR A 69 0.30 9.37 0.47
C THR A 69 1.20 8.15 0.31
N ARG A 70 2.40 8.38 -0.21
CA ARG A 70 3.47 7.38 -0.18
C ARG A 70 4.01 7.29 1.23
N VAL A 71 4.18 6.06 1.72
CA VAL A 71 4.75 5.80 3.05
C VAL A 71 6.20 5.38 2.92
N GLY A 72 6.48 4.30 2.18
CA GLY A 72 7.86 3.83 2.01
C GLY A 72 7.98 2.42 1.46
N CYS A 73 9.22 1.95 1.37
CA CYS A 73 9.57 0.62 0.87
C CYS A 73 9.95 -0.30 2.04
N TYR A 74 9.25 -1.43 2.18
CA TYR A 74 9.38 -2.34 3.33
C TYR A 74 9.53 -3.79 2.87
N ARG A 75 10.27 -4.59 3.63
CA ARG A 75 10.42 -6.02 3.35
C ARG A 75 9.13 -6.76 3.64
N ASP A 76 8.99 -7.91 3.00
CA ASP A 76 7.97 -8.90 3.30
C ASP A 76 8.63 -10.26 3.30
N SER A 77 8.91 -10.78 4.49
CA SER A 77 9.56 -12.08 4.68
C SER A 77 8.71 -13.26 4.20
N LEU A 78 7.45 -13.02 3.81
CA LEU A 78 6.43 -14.03 3.49
C LEU A 78 6.13 -15.00 4.63
N ILE A 79 6.65 -14.75 5.83
CA ILE A 79 6.35 -15.53 7.03
C ILE A 79 4.98 -15.12 7.53
N ASN A 80 4.11 -16.10 7.78
CA ASN A 80 2.77 -15.84 8.31
C ASN A 80 2.81 -15.54 9.83
N PRO A 81 2.02 -14.55 10.31
CA PRO A 81 1.26 -13.60 9.51
C PRO A 81 2.20 -12.63 8.78
N ARG A 82 1.94 -12.36 7.48
CA ARG A 82 2.73 -11.39 6.71
C ARG A 82 2.56 -9.97 7.25
N PRO A 83 3.46 -9.01 6.96
CA PRO A 83 3.28 -7.62 7.35
C PRO A 83 1.99 -7.00 6.79
N ILE A 84 1.59 -7.42 5.57
CA ILE A 84 0.35 -7.03 4.90
C ILE A 84 -0.27 -8.32 4.33
N PRO A 85 -1.23 -8.95 5.04
CA PRO A 85 -1.55 -10.36 4.83
C PRO A 85 -2.58 -10.67 3.73
N GLU A 86 -3.50 -9.75 3.39
CA GLU A 86 -4.58 -10.05 2.44
C GLU A 86 -4.21 -9.61 1.02
N LEU A 87 -4.19 -10.55 0.06
CA LEU A 87 -4.13 -10.22 -1.36
C LEU A 87 -5.51 -9.74 -1.79
N ILE A 88 -5.64 -8.46 -2.12
CA ILE A 88 -6.95 -7.86 -2.44
C ILE A 88 -7.17 -7.65 -3.94
N MET A 89 -6.09 -7.66 -4.74
CA MET A 89 -6.13 -7.59 -6.20
C MET A 89 -4.78 -8.05 -6.79
N THR A 90 -4.79 -8.72 -7.95
CA THR A 90 -3.56 -9.07 -8.67
C THR A 90 -3.71 -8.93 -10.19
N ASP A 91 -2.65 -8.45 -10.85
CA ASP A 91 -2.48 -8.42 -12.30
C ASP A 91 -1.51 -9.52 -12.77
N ARG A 92 -0.95 -10.30 -11.83
CA ARG A 92 0.07 -11.33 -12.12
C ARG A 92 -0.52 -12.70 -12.42
N ASP A 93 -1.61 -13.04 -11.75
CA ASP A 93 -2.19 -14.38 -11.77
C ASP A 93 -3.64 -14.34 -12.29
N PRO A 94 -3.86 -14.68 -13.57
CA PRO A 94 -5.20 -14.76 -14.17
C PRO A 94 -6.11 -15.83 -13.57
N THR A 95 -5.58 -16.75 -12.77
CA THR A 95 -6.34 -17.82 -12.12
C THR A 95 -6.80 -17.46 -10.72
N SER A 96 -6.33 -16.33 -10.17
CA SER A 96 -6.70 -15.85 -8.85
C SER A 96 -8.14 -15.34 -8.81
N ASP A 97 -8.88 -15.63 -7.74
CA ASP A 97 -10.23 -15.09 -7.50
C ASP A 97 -10.26 -13.56 -7.40
N VAL A 98 -9.12 -12.94 -7.11
CA VAL A 98 -8.95 -11.47 -7.04
C VAL A 98 -8.17 -10.91 -8.24
N TYR A 99 -8.14 -11.64 -9.35
CA TYR A 99 -7.58 -11.14 -10.61
C TYR A 99 -8.31 -9.87 -11.07
N SER A 100 -7.55 -8.86 -11.48
CA SER A 100 -8.12 -7.56 -11.88
C SER A 100 -8.75 -7.56 -13.27
N GLY A 101 -8.52 -8.61 -14.07
CA GLY A 101 -8.81 -8.62 -15.50
C GLY A 101 -7.72 -8.00 -16.37
N LYS A 102 -6.62 -7.50 -15.78
CA LYS A 102 -5.47 -6.92 -16.48
C LYS A 102 -4.19 -7.72 -16.22
N LYS A 103 -3.25 -7.71 -17.16
CA LYS A 103 -1.90 -8.25 -16.95
C LYS A 103 -0.94 -7.13 -16.61
N VAL A 104 0.19 -7.47 -16.01
CA VAL A 104 1.30 -6.52 -15.83
C VAL A 104 1.78 -6.04 -17.20
N GLU A 105 1.69 -4.73 -17.45
CA GLU A 105 2.08 -4.11 -18.72
C GLU A 105 3.53 -3.63 -18.67
N TRP A 106 4.44 -4.53 -19.07
CA TRP A 106 5.89 -4.26 -19.03
C TRP A 106 6.36 -3.23 -20.07
N LYS A 107 5.70 -3.19 -21.25
CA LYS A 107 6.07 -2.28 -22.33
C LYS A 107 5.64 -0.84 -22.04
N ASN A 108 4.44 -0.68 -21.49
CA ASN A 108 3.84 0.61 -21.15
C ASN A 108 3.87 0.84 -19.63
N TRP A 109 5.01 0.51 -19.00
CA TRP A 109 5.19 0.51 -17.55
C TRP A 109 4.80 1.85 -16.90
N ASN A 110 5.18 2.96 -17.53
CA ASN A 110 4.99 4.31 -16.99
C ASN A 110 3.53 4.75 -16.99
N GLU A 111 2.69 4.14 -17.84
CA GLU A 111 1.23 4.32 -17.83
C GLU A 111 0.58 3.34 -16.85
N TYR A 112 1.11 2.12 -16.79
CA TYR A 112 0.60 1.03 -15.97
C TYR A 112 0.77 1.25 -14.47
N LEU A 113 1.97 1.65 -14.02
CA LEU A 113 2.27 1.75 -12.59
C LEU A 113 1.33 2.75 -11.87
N PRO A 114 1.09 3.96 -12.40
CA PRO A 114 0.14 4.88 -11.79
C PRO A 114 -1.31 4.36 -11.78
N ASP A 115 -1.76 3.66 -12.84
CA ASP A 115 -3.06 2.98 -12.91
C ASP A 115 -3.18 1.88 -11.83
N LEU A 116 -2.15 1.04 -11.68
CA LEU A 116 -2.07 0.00 -10.65
C LEU A 116 -2.22 0.58 -9.25
N VAL A 117 -1.46 1.63 -8.93
CA VAL A 117 -1.54 2.32 -7.63
C VAL A 117 -2.96 2.84 -7.40
N CYS A 118 -3.58 3.45 -8.41
CA CYS A 118 -4.93 3.97 -8.26
C CYS A 118 -5.99 2.88 -8.05
N ARG A 119 -5.93 1.79 -8.82
CA ARG A 119 -6.85 0.65 -8.66
C ARG A 119 -6.69 0.00 -7.29
N CYS A 120 -5.46 -0.16 -6.83
CA CYS A 120 -5.19 -0.68 -5.50
C CYS A 120 -5.78 0.23 -4.41
N ALA A 121 -5.53 1.55 -4.49
CA ALA A 121 -6.10 2.52 -3.57
C ALA A 121 -7.64 2.48 -3.52
N LYS A 122 -8.30 2.33 -4.68
CA LYS A 122 -9.77 2.15 -4.75
C LYS A 122 -10.20 0.86 -4.04
N LYS A 123 -9.54 -0.27 -4.33
CA LYS A 123 -9.87 -1.58 -3.74
C LYS A 123 -9.69 -1.58 -2.22
N THR A 124 -8.62 -0.96 -1.73
CA THR A 124 -8.33 -0.77 -0.30
C THR A 124 -9.44 0.03 0.38
N ARG A 125 -9.82 1.18 -0.21
CA ARG A 125 -10.94 1.99 0.30
C ARG A 125 -12.25 1.20 0.32
N ASP A 126 -12.55 0.48 -0.76
CA ASP A 126 -13.81 -0.26 -0.90
C ASP A 126 -13.91 -1.42 0.11
N LYS A 127 -12.77 -1.96 0.58
CA LYS A 127 -12.69 -2.91 1.70
C LYS A 127 -12.71 -2.26 3.09
N GLY A 128 -12.62 -0.93 3.18
CA GLY A 128 -12.58 -0.20 4.45
C GLY A 128 -11.22 -0.25 5.15
N TYR A 129 -10.14 -0.46 4.41
CA TYR A 129 -8.77 -0.47 4.92
C TYR A 129 -8.08 0.88 4.69
N ASN A 130 -7.04 1.17 5.46
CA ASN A 130 -6.33 2.46 5.42
C ASN A 130 -4.99 2.42 4.69
N VAL A 131 -4.35 1.25 4.65
CA VAL A 131 -2.98 1.07 4.13
C VAL A 131 -2.95 -0.05 3.10
N PHE A 132 -2.19 0.16 2.02
CA PHE A 132 -1.95 -0.88 1.03
C PHE A 132 -0.50 -0.95 0.61
N GLY A 133 -0.05 -2.16 0.32
CA GLY A 133 1.26 -2.47 -0.24
C GLY A 133 1.13 -2.91 -1.68
N LEU A 134 1.96 -2.36 -2.56
CA LEU A 134 2.17 -2.93 -3.89
C LEU A 134 3.43 -3.80 -3.87
N GLN A 135 3.26 -5.05 -4.27
CA GLN A 135 4.29 -6.07 -4.30
C GLN A 135 4.40 -6.71 -5.67
N PHE A 136 5.58 -7.25 -5.95
CA PHE A 136 5.86 -8.08 -7.11
C PHE A 136 5.37 -7.48 -8.44
N TYR A 137 5.50 -6.15 -8.59
CA TYR A 137 5.14 -5.38 -9.78
C TYR A 137 3.65 -5.35 -10.17
N GLY A 138 2.76 -6.05 -9.45
CA GLY A 138 1.37 -6.19 -9.88
C GLY A 138 0.41 -6.77 -8.86
N GLU A 139 0.84 -6.97 -7.62
CA GLU A 139 -0.02 -7.41 -6.53
C GLU A 139 -0.34 -6.25 -5.60
N CYS A 140 -1.58 -6.24 -5.13
CA CYS A 140 -2.11 -5.28 -4.18
C CYS A 140 -2.48 -6.01 -2.90
N TRP A 141 -1.73 -5.73 -1.85
CA TRP A 141 -1.88 -6.30 -0.53
C TRP A 141 -2.46 -5.26 0.42
N SER A 142 -3.33 -5.65 1.34
CA SER A 142 -3.88 -4.78 2.39
C SER A 142 -4.43 -5.65 3.52
N ASP A 143 -4.96 -5.04 4.57
CA ASP A 143 -5.75 -5.65 5.64
C ASP A 143 -6.20 -4.53 6.60
N PHE A 144 -7.09 -4.84 7.54
CA PHE A 144 -7.50 -3.92 8.60
C PHE A 144 -6.33 -3.48 9.49
N ASP A 145 -5.48 -4.41 9.90
CA ASP A 145 -4.35 -4.11 10.82
C ASP A 145 -3.07 -3.68 10.09
N SER A 146 -3.11 -3.58 8.75
CA SER A 146 -1.93 -3.26 7.95
C SER A 146 -1.31 -1.91 8.27
N GLU A 147 -2.06 -0.97 8.84
CA GLU A 147 -1.56 0.33 9.30
C GLU A 147 -0.55 0.19 10.45
N ASP A 148 -0.68 -0.85 11.28
CA ASP A 148 0.18 -1.10 12.44
C ASP A 148 1.26 -2.16 12.17
N THR A 149 1.18 -2.90 11.07
CA THR A 149 2.06 -4.07 10.82
C THR A 149 2.97 -3.94 9.60
N TYR A 150 2.72 -3.03 8.67
CA TYR A 150 3.43 -2.96 7.38
C TYR A 150 4.96 -2.85 7.48
N PHE A 151 5.47 -2.29 8.58
CA PHE A 151 6.88 -1.99 8.80
C PHE A 151 7.65 -3.07 9.57
N ARG A 152 6.98 -4.13 10.05
CA ARG A 152 7.54 -5.10 11.00
C ARG A 152 8.82 -5.79 10.51
N ASP A 153 8.94 -6.03 9.21
CA ASP A 153 10.10 -6.71 8.61
C ASP A 153 11.23 -5.72 8.20
N GLY A 154 11.04 -4.43 8.50
CA GLY A 154 12.01 -3.36 8.30
C GLY A 154 12.02 -2.78 6.88
N PRO A 155 12.81 -1.71 6.67
CA PRO A 155 12.87 -1.00 5.39
C PRO A 155 13.59 -1.83 4.31
N SER A 156 13.22 -1.59 3.06
CA SER A 156 13.83 -2.16 1.85
C SER A 156 14.24 -1.05 0.88
N LYS A 157 15.12 -1.39 -0.07
CA LYS A 157 15.47 -0.55 -1.24
C LYS A 157 14.99 -1.17 -2.55
N GLU A 158 14.35 -2.34 -2.48
CA GLU A 158 13.89 -3.11 -3.63
C GLU A 158 12.50 -2.68 -4.11
N CYS A 159 12.29 -1.37 -4.20
CA CYS A 159 11.10 -0.79 -4.83
C CYS A 159 11.53 -0.01 -6.07
N VAL A 160 10.68 -0.06 -7.10
CA VAL A 160 10.91 0.59 -8.38
C VAL A 160 9.82 1.60 -8.72
N THR A 161 10.15 2.56 -9.57
CA THR A 161 9.28 3.62 -10.11
C THR A 161 9.26 3.54 -11.64
N HIS A 162 8.93 4.66 -12.30
CA HIS A 162 9.10 4.95 -13.73
C HIS A 162 10.40 4.37 -14.31
N ASP A 163 10.32 3.83 -15.52
CA ASP A 163 11.37 3.10 -16.25
C ASP A 163 12.02 1.95 -15.46
N HIS A 164 11.34 1.44 -14.43
CA HIS A 164 11.87 0.43 -13.50
C HIS A 164 13.09 0.89 -12.69
N HIS A 165 13.36 2.19 -12.62
CA HIS A 165 14.42 2.74 -11.76
C HIS A 165 14.09 2.57 -10.28
N LEU A 166 15.10 2.66 -9.43
CA LEU A 166 14.91 2.61 -7.97
C LEU A 166 13.99 3.75 -7.52
N CYS A 167 13.01 3.42 -6.68
CA CYS A 167 12.06 4.37 -6.15
C CYS A 167 12.73 5.32 -5.13
N GLY A 168 13.02 6.54 -5.57
CA GLY A 168 13.57 7.62 -4.75
C GLY A 168 12.51 8.39 -3.95
N SER A 169 12.95 9.44 -3.25
CA SER A 169 12.09 10.30 -2.43
C SER A 169 11.15 11.21 -3.23
N GLN A 170 11.52 11.55 -4.47
CA GLN A 170 10.77 12.46 -5.35
C GLN A 170 9.71 11.74 -6.20
N GLU A 171 9.76 10.41 -6.21
CA GLU A 171 8.86 9.60 -7.03
C GLU A 171 7.47 9.59 -6.43
N ARG A 172 6.43 9.61 -7.26
CA ARG A 172 5.04 9.56 -6.77
C ARG A 172 4.52 8.13 -6.73
N PHE A 173 4.79 7.36 -7.77
CA PHE A 173 4.26 6.02 -7.98
C PHE A 173 5.40 5.00 -7.93
N CYS A 174 5.25 3.99 -7.10
CA CYS A 174 6.26 3.00 -6.80
C CYS A 174 5.62 1.67 -6.45
N VAL A 175 6.36 0.61 -6.68
CA VAL A 175 5.95 -0.77 -6.39
C VAL A 175 7.16 -1.58 -5.95
N GLY A 176 6.95 -2.50 -5.01
CA GLY A 176 7.99 -3.40 -4.59
C GLY A 176 8.25 -4.51 -5.62
N LYS A 177 9.49 -5.01 -5.63
CA LYS A 177 9.84 -6.25 -6.34
C LYS A 177 9.26 -7.45 -5.58
N LYS A 178 9.77 -8.66 -5.83
CA LYS A 178 9.44 -9.85 -5.03
C LYS A 178 9.81 -9.60 -3.56
N GLU A 179 8.99 -10.06 -2.60
CA GLU A 179 9.28 -9.99 -1.15
C GLU A 179 9.50 -8.57 -0.61
N THR A 180 8.88 -7.57 -1.24
CA THR A 180 8.98 -6.18 -0.84
C THR A 180 7.67 -5.47 -1.17
N ASN A 181 7.15 -4.69 -0.23
CA ASN A 181 5.99 -3.84 -0.40
C ASN A 181 6.43 -2.39 -0.56
N PHE A 182 5.95 -1.69 -1.59
CA PHE A 182 5.88 -0.24 -1.53
C PHE A 182 4.52 0.15 -0.94
N VAL A 183 4.54 0.84 0.20
CA VAL A 183 3.38 1.09 1.04
C VAL A 183 2.83 2.49 0.82
N TYR A 184 1.50 2.58 0.77
CA TYR A 184 0.71 3.79 0.65
C TYR A 184 -0.36 3.85 1.76
N ALA A 185 -0.68 5.06 2.21
CA ALA A 185 -1.76 5.32 3.15
C ALA A 185 -2.84 6.19 2.49
N LEU A 186 -4.12 5.89 2.69
CA LEU A 186 -5.22 6.66 2.14
C LEU A 186 -5.39 7.99 2.90
N ASN A 187 -5.34 9.12 2.19
CA ASN A 187 -5.56 10.45 2.76
C ASN A 187 -7.07 10.70 2.81
N GLY A 188 -7.70 10.47 3.95
CA GLY A 188 -9.16 10.56 4.07
C GLY A 188 -9.75 9.75 5.22
N ALA A 189 -8.94 8.93 5.90
CA ALA A 189 -9.33 8.22 7.12
C ALA A 189 -9.57 9.14 8.35
N ILE A 190 -9.67 10.47 8.19
CA ILE A 190 -9.89 11.42 9.30
C ILE A 190 -11.21 12.23 9.19
N THR A 191 -12.00 12.18 8.11
CA THR A 191 -13.21 13.05 8.00
C THR A 191 -14.54 12.39 7.64
N THR A 192 -14.68 11.07 7.85
CA THR A 192 -16.02 10.54 8.13
C THR A 192 -16.01 9.93 9.53
N PRO A 193 -16.92 10.33 10.44
CA PRO A 193 -17.11 9.57 11.66
C PRO A 193 -17.49 8.17 11.20
N ARG A 194 -16.59 7.22 11.47
CA ARG A 194 -16.81 5.78 11.50
C ARG A 194 -18.29 5.42 11.30
N PRO A 195 -18.72 4.98 10.10
CA PRO A 195 -19.96 4.24 9.96
C PRO A 195 -19.92 3.09 10.97
N PRO A 196 -21.04 2.80 11.63
CA PRO A 196 -21.08 2.32 12.99
C PRO A 196 -20.09 1.20 13.16
N ILE A 197 -19.28 1.34 14.21
CA ILE A 197 -18.80 0.22 15.01
C ILE A 197 -19.85 -0.89 14.83
N ILE A 198 -19.55 -1.96 14.10
CA ILE A 198 -20.22 -3.22 14.41
C ILE A 198 -19.84 -3.36 15.86
N THR A 199 -20.76 -3.02 16.76
CA THR A 199 -20.52 -2.94 18.18
C THR A 199 -20.00 -4.31 18.55
N ARG A 200 -18.68 -4.43 18.64
CA ARG A 200 -18.05 -5.46 19.44
C ARG A 200 -18.80 -5.34 20.76
N PRO A 201 -19.58 -6.36 21.16
CA PRO A 201 -20.47 -6.21 22.29
C PRO A 201 -19.65 -5.69 23.47
N SER A 202 -19.99 -4.49 23.96
CA SER A 202 -19.30 -3.85 25.09
C SER A 202 -19.51 -4.63 26.40
N THR A 203 -20.31 -5.70 26.37
CA THR A 203 -20.40 -6.67 27.44
C THR A 203 -19.28 -7.69 27.28
N LYS A 204 -18.43 -7.83 28.30
CA LYS A 204 -17.53 -8.98 28.42
C LYS A 204 -18.29 -10.25 28.03
N PRO A 205 -17.79 -11.07 27.10
CA PRO A 205 -18.46 -12.31 26.74
C PRO A 205 -18.68 -13.14 28.01
N THR A 206 -19.88 -13.72 28.15
CA THR A 206 -20.18 -14.54 29.32
C THR A 206 -19.31 -15.79 29.33
N LEU A 207 -18.93 -16.26 30.52
CA LEU A 207 -18.13 -17.48 30.68
C LEU A 207 -18.75 -18.68 29.92
N LYS A 208 -20.08 -18.77 29.87
CA LYS A 208 -20.83 -19.76 29.08
C LYS A 208 -20.58 -19.66 27.57
N ARG A 209 -20.48 -18.44 27.02
CA ARG A 209 -20.18 -18.22 25.60
C ARG A 209 -18.72 -18.56 25.28
N CYS A 210 -17.79 -18.21 26.18
CA CYS A 210 -16.38 -18.60 26.07
C CYS A 210 -16.22 -20.13 26.05
N LEU A 211 -16.82 -20.83 27.01
CA LEU A 211 -16.77 -22.30 27.12
C LEU A 211 -17.28 -23.01 25.86
N LYS A 212 -18.34 -22.49 25.23
CA LYS A 212 -18.92 -23.06 24.00
C LYS A 212 -18.00 -22.94 22.78
N VAL A 213 -17.15 -21.91 22.73
CA VAL A 213 -16.15 -21.74 21.66
C VAL A 213 -14.95 -22.64 21.93
N CYS A 214 -14.45 -22.68 23.17
CA CYS A 214 -13.35 -23.57 23.54
C CYS A 214 -13.69 -25.05 23.34
N SER A 215 -14.94 -25.47 23.58
CA SER A 215 -15.39 -26.85 23.31
C SER A 215 -15.38 -27.24 21.82
N ARG A 216 -15.12 -26.30 20.90
CA ARG A 216 -15.00 -26.55 19.45
C ARG A 216 -13.54 -26.69 18.98
N CYS A 217 -12.54 -26.44 19.83
CA CYS A 217 -11.13 -26.74 19.55
C CYS A 217 -10.69 -28.02 20.31
N PRO A 218 -10.87 -29.22 19.73
CA PRO A 218 -10.57 -30.49 20.41
C PRO A 218 -9.08 -30.66 20.77
N PHE A 219 -8.18 -30.03 20.02
CA PHE A 219 -6.73 -30.17 20.19
C PHE A 219 -6.12 -29.33 21.33
N MET A 220 -6.89 -28.44 21.96
CA MET A 220 -6.42 -27.66 23.13
C MET A 220 -6.65 -28.38 24.47
N CYS A 221 -7.18 -29.60 24.45
CA CYS A 221 -7.39 -30.43 25.65
C CYS A 221 -6.85 -31.83 25.40
N PRO A 222 -5.54 -32.09 25.60
CA PRO A 222 -5.13 -33.47 25.77
C PRO A 222 -5.70 -33.95 27.13
N GLN A 223 -6.26 -35.16 27.15
CA GLN A 223 -6.76 -35.91 28.32
C GLN A 223 -8.26 -35.77 28.67
N LEU A 224 -9.17 -36.09 27.73
CA LEU A 224 -10.52 -36.59 28.08
C LEU A 224 -10.82 -38.00 27.53
N GLN A 225 -9.81 -38.78 27.16
CA GLN A 225 -10.01 -40.09 26.51
C GLN A 225 -9.25 -41.27 27.14
N GLN A 226 -9.06 -41.32 28.46
CA GLN A 226 -8.62 -42.58 29.10
C GLN A 226 -9.55 -42.97 30.26
N PRO A 227 -10.12 -44.20 30.25
CA PRO A 227 -10.82 -44.75 31.39
C PRO A 227 -9.81 -45.12 32.49
N ALA A 228 -10.25 -44.92 33.73
CA ALA A 228 -9.44 -45.00 34.94
C ALA A 228 -8.92 -46.41 35.22
N GLU A 229 -7.59 -46.61 35.17
CA GLU A 229 -6.90 -47.56 36.04
C GLU A 229 -5.40 -47.23 36.16
N TYR A 230 -4.90 -47.32 37.39
CA TYR A 230 -3.49 -47.27 37.84
C TYR A 230 -2.89 -45.93 38.37
N GLN A 231 -2.35 -46.04 39.58
CA GLN A 231 -1.87 -45.03 40.56
C GLN A 231 -0.50 -44.43 40.12
N SER A 232 0.05 -43.27 40.55
CA SER A 232 0.18 -42.57 41.85
C SER A 232 0.76 -41.14 41.60
N PRO A 233 1.07 -40.28 42.60
CA PRO A 233 0.83 -38.84 42.50
C PRO A 233 2.03 -38.05 41.96
N VAL A 234 1.82 -37.35 40.84
CA VAL A 234 2.64 -36.19 40.51
C VAL A 234 1.77 -34.96 40.67
N ARG A 235 2.08 -34.19 41.72
CA ARG A 235 1.38 -32.95 42.06
C ARG A 235 1.88 -31.86 41.09
N TYR A 236 1.18 -31.65 39.98
CA TYR A 236 1.31 -30.43 39.16
C TYR A 236 -0.04 -29.71 39.03
N PRO A 237 -0.04 -28.37 39.09
CA PRO A 237 -1.22 -27.59 39.40
C PRO A 237 -2.15 -27.52 38.18
N TYR A 238 -3.43 -27.84 38.42
CA TYR A 238 -4.58 -27.69 37.53
C TYR A 238 -4.89 -26.20 37.21
N ALA A 239 -3.91 -25.45 36.70
CA ALA A 239 -4.02 -23.99 36.55
C ALA A 239 -3.74 -23.45 35.13
N GLY A 240 -3.68 -24.31 34.11
CA GLY A 240 -3.32 -23.88 32.74
C GLY A 240 -4.50 -23.50 31.84
N CYS A 241 -5.40 -24.46 31.57
CA CYS A 241 -6.46 -24.27 30.56
C CYS A 241 -7.52 -23.20 30.92
N PRO A 242 -8.05 -23.16 32.16
CA PRO A 242 -9.00 -22.12 32.54
C PRO A 242 -8.38 -20.71 32.53
N ALA A 243 -7.08 -20.61 32.83
CA ALA A 243 -6.36 -19.34 32.88
C ALA A 243 -6.11 -18.76 31.49
N ILE A 244 -5.72 -19.59 30.51
CA ILE A 244 -5.51 -19.18 29.12
C ILE A 244 -6.82 -18.69 28.50
N CYS A 245 -7.93 -19.42 28.70
CA CYS A 245 -9.24 -19.03 28.20
C CYS A 245 -9.79 -17.77 28.91
N SER A 246 -9.51 -17.62 30.21
CA SER A 246 -9.93 -16.43 30.98
C SER A 246 -9.16 -15.18 30.56
N ASN A 247 -7.86 -15.28 30.27
CA ASN A 247 -7.04 -14.16 29.82
C ASN A 247 -7.47 -13.66 28.43
N ILE A 248 -7.83 -14.56 27.51
CA ILE A 248 -8.39 -14.22 26.19
C ILE A 248 -9.78 -13.57 26.33
N CYS A 249 -10.61 -14.02 27.29
CA CYS A 249 -11.94 -13.43 27.51
C CYS A 249 -11.91 -12.05 28.21
N VAL A 250 -10.82 -11.68 28.91
CA VAL A 250 -10.72 -10.39 29.63
C VAL A 250 -10.18 -9.25 28.76
N SER A 251 -9.34 -9.53 27.75
CA SER A 251 -8.76 -8.52 26.85
C SER A 251 -9.68 -8.06 25.72
N GLY A 252 -10.88 -8.65 25.59
CA GLY A 252 -11.92 -8.21 24.65
C GLY A 252 -11.69 -8.62 23.19
N GLY A 253 -10.65 -9.40 22.88
CA GLY A 253 -10.39 -9.97 21.55
C GLY A 253 -11.08 -11.32 21.35
N MET A 254 -12.23 -11.33 20.66
CA MET A 254 -12.87 -12.56 20.14
C MET A 254 -13.10 -12.48 18.63
N ALA A 255 -12.31 -11.68 17.92
CA ALA A 255 -12.12 -11.92 16.50
C ALA A 255 -10.90 -12.86 16.42
N ASP A 256 -11.10 -14.04 15.85
CA ASP A 256 -10.07 -15.01 15.46
C ASP A 256 -9.38 -15.84 16.55
N VAL A 257 -10.16 -16.65 17.27
CA VAL A 257 -9.62 -17.94 17.73
C VAL A 257 -9.75 -18.94 16.58
N THR A 258 -8.85 -18.85 15.60
CA THR A 258 -8.59 -19.96 14.67
C THR A 258 -7.75 -20.98 15.42
N CYS A 259 -8.24 -22.22 15.58
CA CYS A 259 -7.45 -23.29 16.18
C CYS A 259 -6.29 -23.60 15.21
N GLN A 260 -5.11 -23.01 15.43
CA GLN A 260 -3.93 -23.23 14.60
C GLN A 260 -3.05 -24.26 15.29
N GLU A 261 -2.74 -25.33 14.56
CA GLU A 261 -1.72 -26.30 14.96
C GLU A 261 -0.34 -25.62 14.92
N ASP A 262 0.53 -26.05 15.83
CA ASP A 262 1.98 -25.79 15.89
C ASP A 262 2.47 -24.54 16.65
N TYR A 263 2.57 -24.72 17.97
CA TYR A 263 3.71 -24.26 18.75
C TYR A 263 4.83 -25.32 18.68
N THR A 264 6.01 -24.98 18.21
CA THR A 264 7.24 -25.70 18.61
C THR A 264 7.94 -24.90 19.71
N PHE A 265 8.05 -25.52 20.89
CA PHE A 265 8.84 -25.05 22.02
C PHE A 265 10.33 -25.39 21.80
N HIS A 266 11.18 -24.45 22.24
CA HIS A 266 12.65 -24.39 22.24
C HIS A 266 13.33 -23.74 21.03
#